data_AF-A0A285MDH6-F1
#
_entry.id   AF-A0A285MDH6-F1
#
_cell.length_a   1.000
_cell.length_b   1.000
_cell.length_c   1.000
_cell.angle_alpha   90.00
_cell.angle_beta   90.00
_cell.angle_gamma   90.00
#
_symmetry.space_group_name_H-M   'P 1'
#
loop_
_entity.id
_entity.type
_entity.pdbx_description
1 polymer ?
#
loop_
_entity_poly.entity_id
_entity_poly.type
_entity_poly.pdbx_seq_one_letter_code
_entity_poly.pdbx_strand_id
1 'polypeptide(L)'
;MNKNLKSLTLTALVLLASCSKDESSDAENKDQAIEKLEQTPLNIDTVSDNVIIAGGKKETGTLPTPNKAITLDVSKASTTALLGEGFEVPLSSDGTITGAYIQFKANDGTVSDTYYDIDLNANASNKATEKKGKASLRSAKEDSETTLDVDFNTKIEPGTFCYVICVYDADGNISAPEEICVTVESWGGNSAISGTWNIKKYVDTYDGETKTEVIGEKNCDDYSRYCSVDETYKSITECETLDSAILILNADGTYSTESKGIDEFLDEDIFVDTCDISYKEYDYGYESEGNWAYVAETKRLTIVEYKYTETYRGETETETLNAGEGELMFDGIIDLDGKSLIINEDFGQGETYVVYFEKE
;
A
#
# COMPACT_ATOMS: atom_id res chain seq x y z
N MET A 1 -35.06 71.41 16.98
CA MET A 1 -36.21 70.49 17.18
C MET A 1 -36.49 69.79 15.87
N ASN A 2 -35.82 68.67 15.62
CA ASN A 2 -36.01 67.89 14.39
C ASN A 2 -36.78 66.61 14.72
N LYS A 3 -37.89 66.45 14.01
CA LYS A 3 -38.74 65.26 13.97
C LYS A 3 -38.47 64.52 12.66
N ASN A 4 -38.75 63.21 12.71
CA ASN A 4 -39.05 62.31 11.59
C ASN A 4 -37.83 61.84 10.78
N LEU A 5 -37.74 60.61 10.25
CA LEU A 5 -38.73 59.55 10.06
C LEU A 5 -37.98 58.21 9.87
N LYS A 6 -38.65 57.11 10.22
CA LYS A 6 -38.19 55.71 10.14
C LYS A 6 -37.88 55.26 8.70
N SER A 7 -36.88 54.40 8.54
CA SER A 7 -36.95 53.28 7.59
C SER A 7 -36.24 52.07 8.19
N LEU A 8 -37.03 51.01 8.37
CA LEU A 8 -36.67 49.72 8.92
C LEU A 8 -36.39 48.83 7.70
N THR A 9 -35.15 48.37 7.51
CA THR A 9 -34.83 47.40 6.45
C THR A 9 -34.70 46.02 7.08
N LEU A 10 -35.69 45.19 6.76
CA LEU A 10 -35.83 43.79 7.07
C LEU A 10 -34.89 42.99 6.15
N THR A 11 -33.75 42.52 6.66
CA THR A 11 -32.92 41.55 5.92
C THR A 11 -33.39 40.15 6.28
N ALA A 12 -33.97 39.48 5.29
CA ALA A 12 -34.52 38.14 5.39
C ALA A 12 -33.41 37.12 5.74
N LEU A 13 -33.63 36.40 6.84
CA LEU A 13 -32.91 35.19 7.20
C LEU A 13 -33.46 34.06 6.31
N VAL A 14 -32.70 33.65 5.30
CA VAL A 14 -33.06 32.48 4.48
C VAL A 14 -32.64 31.24 5.26
N LEU A 15 -33.60 30.65 5.97
CA LEU A 15 -33.52 29.30 6.50
C LEU A 15 -33.81 28.32 5.36
N LEU A 16 -32.78 27.71 4.78
CA LEU A 16 -32.95 26.49 4.00
C LEU A 16 -32.91 25.30 4.95
N ALA A 17 -34.08 24.95 5.48
CA ALA A 17 -34.37 23.59 5.88
C ALA A 17 -35.12 22.93 4.72
N SER A 18 -34.46 22.03 4.01
CA SER A 18 -35.11 21.09 3.09
C SER A 18 -34.39 19.75 3.18
N CYS A 19 -34.83 18.90 4.11
CA CYS A 19 -34.62 17.47 4.01
C CYS A 19 -35.66 16.89 3.05
N SER A 20 -35.20 16.42 1.89
CA SER A 20 -35.85 15.31 1.18
C SER A 20 -34.81 14.60 0.33
N LYS A 21 -34.50 13.35 0.70
CA LYS A 21 -33.96 12.26 -0.14
C LYS A 21 -33.13 12.70 -1.36
N ASP A 22 -31.80 12.68 -1.23
CA ASP A 22 -30.86 12.47 -2.33
C ASP A 22 -29.44 12.22 -1.77
N GLU A 23 -29.27 11.18 -0.93
CA GLU A 23 -27.94 10.79 -0.43
C GLU A 23 -26.99 10.28 -1.53
N SER A 24 -27.50 9.93 -2.72
CA SER A 24 -26.65 9.49 -3.84
C SER A 24 -25.93 10.63 -4.55
N SER A 25 -26.47 11.86 -4.52
CA SER A 25 -25.90 12.99 -5.27
C SER A 25 -24.68 13.63 -4.62
N ASP A 26 -24.55 13.53 -3.29
CA ASP A 26 -23.42 14.12 -2.56
C ASP A 26 -22.16 13.24 -2.65
N ALA A 27 -22.32 11.93 -2.79
CA ALA A 27 -21.24 10.96 -2.89
C ALA A 27 -20.56 11.01 -4.27
N GLU A 28 -21.34 10.94 -5.36
CA GLU A 28 -20.82 11.06 -6.74
C GLU A 28 -20.11 12.40 -6.98
N ASN A 29 -20.61 13.50 -6.39
CA ASN A 29 -19.96 14.81 -6.50
C ASN A 29 -18.61 14.88 -5.77
N LYS A 30 -18.42 14.10 -4.70
CA LYS A 30 -17.15 14.02 -3.98
C LYS A 30 -16.12 13.19 -4.77
N ASP A 31 -16.54 12.06 -5.32
CA ASP A 31 -15.67 11.20 -6.12
C ASP A 31 -15.14 11.96 -7.36
N GLN A 32 -16.02 12.70 -8.05
CA GLN A 32 -15.61 13.56 -9.17
C GLN A 32 -14.68 14.71 -8.74
N ALA A 33 -14.84 15.23 -7.53
CA ALA A 33 -13.96 16.27 -7.02
C ALA A 33 -12.56 15.72 -6.72
N ILE A 34 -12.47 14.50 -6.18
CA ILE A 34 -11.22 13.78 -5.93
C ILE A 34 -10.50 13.49 -7.25
N GLU A 35 -11.20 12.88 -8.22
CA GLU A 35 -10.64 12.58 -9.54
C GLU A 35 -10.12 13.85 -10.22
N LYS A 36 -10.81 14.98 -10.06
CA LYS A 36 -10.34 16.26 -10.58
C LYS A 36 -9.08 16.79 -9.89
N LEU A 37 -8.93 16.56 -8.58
CA LEU A 37 -7.70 16.92 -7.86
C LEU A 37 -6.51 16.12 -8.40
N GLU A 38 -6.68 14.80 -8.56
CA GLU A 38 -5.65 13.90 -9.11
C GLU A 38 -5.23 14.29 -10.52
N GLN A 39 -6.14 14.84 -11.34
CA GLN A 39 -5.81 15.33 -12.68
C GLN A 39 -5.20 16.74 -12.72
N THR A 40 -5.00 17.39 -11.57
CA THR A 40 -4.45 18.76 -11.51
C THR A 40 -2.92 18.72 -11.54
N PRO A 41 -2.25 19.43 -12.49
CA PRO A 41 -0.80 19.48 -12.51
C PRO A 41 -0.23 20.14 -11.24
N LEU A 42 0.73 19.48 -10.61
CA LEU A 42 1.42 19.97 -9.43
C LEU A 42 2.46 21.03 -9.77
N ASN A 43 2.73 21.91 -8.80
CA ASN A 43 3.86 22.83 -8.88
C ASN A 43 5.17 22.04 -8.73
N ILE A 44 6.04 22.12 -9.73
CA ILE A 44 7.21 21.24 -9.79
C ILE A 44 8.32 21.58 -8.77
N ASP A 45 8.40 22.84 -8.37
CA ASP A 45 9.32 23.25 -7.30
C ASP A 45 8.83 22.69 -5.97
N THR A 46 7.51 22.71 -5.73
CA THR A 46 6.91 22.05 -4.56
C THR A 46 7.22 20.56 -4.57
N VAL A 47 7.03 19.84 -5.68
CA VAL A 47 7.37 18.40 -5.72
C VAL A 47 8.86 18.20 -5.45
N SER A 48 9.73 18.87 -6.20
CA SER A 48 11.19 18.74 -6.07
C SER A 48 11.71 19.06 -4.66
N ASP A 49 11.09 20.00 -3.94
CA ASP A 49 11.47 20.37 -2.57
C ASP A 49 10.93 19.42 -1.49
N ASN A 50 9.98 18.54 -1.84
CA ASN A 50 9.25 17.73 -0.87
C ASN A 50 9.32 16.22 -1.11
N VAL A 51 10.14 15.77 -2.06
CA VAL A 51 10.57 14.37 -2.15
C VAL A 51 11.69 14.06 -1.15
N ILE A 52 11.74 12.81 -0.70
CA ILE A 52 12.80 12.26 0.13
C ILE A 52 13.38 11.06 -0.63
N ILE A 53 14.68 11.13 -0.95
CA ILE A 53 15.36 10.08 -1.71
C ILE A 53 16.62 9.71 -0.94
N ALA A 54 16.63 8.53 -0.34
CA ALA A 54 17.83 8.03 0.33
C ALA A 54 18.99 7.90 -0.65
N GLY A 55 20.19 8.32 -0.22
CA GLY A 55 21.35 8.42 -1.11
C GLY A 55 21.29 9.58 -2.12
N GLY A 56 20.19 10.34 -2.15
CA GLY A 56 19.98 11.46 -3.06
C GLY A 56 20.64 12.76 -2.59
N LYS A 57 21.45 13.35 -3.45
CA LYS A 57 22.00 14.70 -3.28
C LYS A 57 21.33 15.65 -4.26
N LYS A 58 20.65 16.67 -3.74
CA LYS A 58 20.04 17.72 -4.55
C LYS A 58 21.11 18.64 -5.14
N GLU A 59 21.10 18.77 -6.47
CA GLU A 59 22.03 19.58 -7.27
C GLU A 59 21.26 20.60 -8.11
N THR A 60 21.89 21.74 -8.39
CA THR A 60 21.30 22.79 -9.25
C THR A 60 21.73 22.61 -10.70
N GLY A 61 20.81 22.83 -11.64
CA GLY A 61 21.05 22.80 -13.08
C GLY A 61 20.27 21.69 -13.79
N THR A 62 20.77 21.31 -14.96
CA THR A 62 20.20 20.23 -15.78
C THR A 62 20.92 18.91 -15.52
N LEU A 63 20.26 17.80 -15.82
CA LEU A 63 20.87 16.47 -15.82
C LEU A 63 22.21 16.45 -16.61
N PRO A 64 23.20 15.67 -16.14
CA PRO A 64 24.44 15.43 -16.89
C PRO A 64 24.17 14.90 -18.31
N THR A 65 25.04 15.23 -19.26
CA THR A 65 24.85 14.86 -20.67
C THR A 65 25.03 13.34 -20.87
N PRO A 66 24.04 12.63 -21.42
CA PRO A 66 24.11 11.19 -21.60
C PRO A 66 25.06 10.80 -22.74
N ASN A 67 25.91 9.80 -22.51
CA ASN A 67 26.78 9.23 -23.54
C ASN A 67 26.19 7.96 -24.20
N LYS A 68 25.11 7.40 -23.62
CA LYS A 68 24.34 6.26 -24.12
C LYS A 68 25.15 4.97 -24.28
N ALA A 69 26.19 4.80 -23.46
CA ALA A 69 26.99 3.58 -23.45
C ALA A 69 26.34 2.43 -22.63
N ILE A 70 25.31 2.74 -21.84
CA ILE A 70 24.43 1.79 -21.16
C ILE A 70 22.96 2.11 -21.47
N THR A 71 22.05 1.15 -21.29
CA THR A 71 20.61 1.32 -21.47
C THR A 71 19.90 1.61 -20.15
N LEU A 72 18.64 2.05 -20.25
CA LEU A 72 17.69 2.11 -19.15
C LEU A 72 16.36 1.58 -19.66
N ASP A 73 15.74 0.70 -18.89
CA ASP A 73 14.37 0.25 -19.06
C ASP A 73 13.62 0.49 -17.75
N VAL A 74 12.55 1.27 -17.85
CA VAL A 74 11.62 1.65 -16.78
C VAL A 74 10.18 1.29 -17.17
N SER A 75 9.99 0.37 -18.12
CA SER A 75 8.67 -0.03 -18.63
C SER A 75 7.75 -0.63 -17.56
N LYS A 76 8.32 -1.08 -16.43
CA LYS A 76 7.61 -1.57 -15.25
C LYS A 76 7.34 -0.49 -14.18
N ALA A 77 7.75 0.76 -14.41
CA ALA A 77 7.52 1.83 -13.44
C ALA A 77 6.02 2.11 -13.27
N SER A 78 5.60 2.25 -12.02
CA SER A 78 4.24 2.68 -11.69
C SER A 78 4.02 4.11 -12.16
N THR A 79 2.82 4.39 -12.65
CA THR A 79 2.33 5.76 -12.94
C THR A 79 1.53 6.33 -11.76
N THR A 80 1.53 5.64 -10.63
CA THR A 80 0.77 5.97 -9.43
C THR A 80 1.73 6.14 -8.25
N ALA A 81 1.51 7.20 -7.47
CA ALA A 81 2.17 7.47 -6.21
C ALA A 81 1.14 7.70 -5.10
N LEU A 82 1.52 7.43 -3.86
CA LEU A 82 0.65 7.63 -2.70
C LEU A 82 1.12 8.80 -1.84
N LEU A 83 0.18 9.51 -1.23
CA LEU A 83 0.50 10.61 -0.32
C LEU A 83 1.32 10.11 0.87
N GLY A 84 2.47 10.73 1.14
CA GLY A 84 3.34 10.32 2.25
C GLY A 84 4.28 9.15 1.93
N GLU A 85 3.91 8.28 0.99
CA GLU A 85 4.73 7.12 0.62
C GLU A 85 5.49 7.30 -0.70
N GLY A 86 5.01 8.15 -1.61
CA GLY A 86 5.67 8.37 -2.89
C GLY A 86 5.52 7.20 -3.86
N PHE A 87 6.60 6.79 -4.53
CA PHE A 87 6.59 5.77 -5.57
C PHE A 87 7.93 5.07 -5.75
N GLU A 88 7.86 3.85 -6.28
CA GLU A 88 9.01 3.04 -6.65
C GLU A 88 9.22 3.01 -8.17
N VAL A 89 10.49 2.95 -8.59
CA VAL A 89 10.91 2.85 -10.00
C VAL A 89 11.81 1.63 -10.18
N PRO A 90 11.31 0.54 -10.78
CA PRO A 90 12.16 -0.57 -11.20
C PRO A 90 13.12 -0.11 -12.29
N LEU A 91 14.41 -0.33 -12.07
CA LEU A 91 15.48 0.03 -13.00
C LEU A 91 16.13 -1.24 -13.56
N SER A 92 16.12 -1.36 -14.89
CA SER A 92 16.85 -2.39 -15.61
C SER A 92 17.79 -1.76 -16.65
N SER A 93 18.94 -2.39 -16.87
CA SER A 93 20.01 -1.90 -17.75
C SER A 93 20.81 -3.07 -18.32
N ASP A 94 21.44 -2.87 -19.48
CA ASP A 94 22.40 -3.82 -20.06
C ASP A 94 23.78 -3.79 -19.38
N GLY A 95 23.99 -2.87 -18.44
CA GLY A 95 25.18 -2.75 -17.61
C GLY A 95 24.88 -2.75 -16.10
N THR A 96 25.94 -2.81 -15.29
CA THR A 96 25.82 -2.66 -13.83
C THR A 96 25.70 -1.18 -13.48
N ILE A 97 24.52 -0.76 -13.01
CA ILE A 97 24.27 0.61 -12.57
C ILE A 97 24.73 0.81 -11.12
N THR A 98 25.26 2.00 -10.83
CA THR A 98 25.68 2.38 -9.47
C THR A 98 24.89 3.56 -8.93
N GLY A 99 24.29 4.36 -9.81
CA GLY A 99 23.51 5.51 -9.40
C GLY A 99 22.48 5.93 -10.45
N ALA A 100 21.64 6.87 -10.06
CA ALA A 100 20.61 7.46 -10.92
C ALA A 100 20.59 8.98 -10.79
N TYR A 101 20.16 9.65 -11.85
CA TYR A 101 19.79 11.05 -11.82
C TYR A 101 18.29 11.18 -12.07
N ILE A 102 17.58 11.93 -11.21
CA ILE A 102 16.15 12.22 -11.41
C ILE A 102 15.91 13.74 -11.40
N GLN A 103 15.15 14.21 -12.38
CA GLN A 103 14.76 15.61 -12.48
C GLN A 103 13.25 15.72 -12.70
N PHE A 104 12.58 16.45 -11.82
CA PHE A 104 11.13 16.61 -11.86
C PHE A 104 10.71 17.65 -12.90
N LYS A 105 9.57 17.40 -13.55
CA LYS A 105 8.99 18.16 -14.64
C LYS A 105 7.47 18.29 -14.48
N ALA A 106 6.89 19.46 -14.76
CA ALA A 106 5.45 19.66 -14.86
C ALA A 106 4.91 19.12 -16.19
N ASN A 107 3.63 18.77 -16.23
CA ASN A 107 2.98 18.20 -17.43
C ASN A 107 3.05 19.10 -18.67
N ASP A 108 3.27 20.40 -18.50
CA ASP A 108 3.37 21.38 -19.59
C ASP A 108 4.78 21.46 -20.22
N GLY A 109 5.75 20.72 -19.70
CA GLY A 109 7.14 20.77 -20.17
C GLY A 109 8.12 21.45 -19.22
N THR A 110 7.63 22.19 -18.23
CA THR A 110 8.48 22.99 -17.33
C THR A 110 9.30 22.07 -16.43
N VAL A 111 10.63 22.20 -16.44
CA VAL A 111 11.53 21.35 -15.67
C VAL A 111 12.00 22.10 -14.42
N SER A 112 12.16 21.41 -13.29
CA SER A 112 12.78 21.98 -12.08
C SER A 112 14.21 22.42 -12.36
N ASP A 113 14.64 23.54 -11.79
CA ASP A 113 16.05 23.99 -11.85
C ASP A 113 17.02 23.12 -11.02
N THR A 114 16.54 22.02 -10.46
CA THR A 114 17.31 21.08 -9.65
C THR A 114 17.06 19.63 -10.08
N TYR A 115 18.04 18.78 -9.83
CA TYR A 115 17.93 17.34 -9.98
C TYR A 115 18.55 16.65 -8.76
N TYR A 116 18.29 15.36 -8.59
CA TYR A 116 18.93 14.55 -7.55
C TYR A 116 19.96 13.61 -8.19
N ASP A 117 21.16 13.57 -7.63
CA ASP A 117 22.18 12.56 -7.88
C ASP A 117 22.10 11.49 -6.78
N ILE A 118 21.78 10.26 -7.16
CA ILE A 118 21.36 9.20 -6.23
C ILE A 118 22.36 8.06 -6.25
N ASP A 119 22.93 7.73 -5.09
CA ASP A 119 23.62 6.47 -4.86
C ASP A 119 22.60 5.35 -4.60
N LEU A 120 22.47 4.43 -5.56
CA LEU A 120 21.49 3.36 -5.49
C LEU A 120 21.77 2.36 -4.35
N ASN A 121 23.02 2.23 -3.90
CA ASN A 121 23.32 1.35 -2.77
C ASN A 121 22.80 1.94 -1.45
N ALA A 122 22.93 3.26 -1.30
CA ALA A 122 22.40 3.97 -0.15
C ALA A 122 20.86 4.02 -0.17
N ASN A 123 20.26 4.13 -1.36
CA ASN A 123 18.81 4.05 -1.53
C ASN A 123 18.25 2.68 -1.11
N ALA A 124 18.89 1.60 -1.54
CA ALA A 124 18.49 0.23 -1.18
C ALA A 124 18.56 -0.06 0.33
N SER A 125 19.46 0.62 1.07
CA SER A 125 19.67 0.36 2.50
C SER A 125 18.57 0.89 3.43
N ASN A 126 17.64 1.72 2.94
CA ASN A 126 16.46 2.13 3.72
C ASN A 126 15.43 1.01 3.91
N LYS A 127 15.50 -0.08 3.11
CA LYS A 127 14.64 -1.27 3.27
C LYS A 127 15.05 -2.21 4.42
N ALA A 128 16.07 -1.85 5.20
CA ALA A 128 16.66 -2.71 6.24
C ALA A 128 16.29 -2.30 7.67
N THR A 129 15.02 -1.97 7.93
CA THR A 129 14.41 -2.35 9.20
C THR A 129 13.93 -3.79 9.05
N GLU A 130 14.42 -4.67 9.93
CA GLU A 130 14.08 -6.09 9.96
C GLU A 130 12.56 -6.26 10.11
N LYS A 131 11.88 -6.51 8.99
CA LYS A 131 10.47 -6.92 8.94
C LYS A 131 10.23 -8.09 9.88
N LYS A 132 9.61 -7.82 11.03
CA LYS A 132 9.06 -8.81 11.95
C LYS A 132 7.54 -8.63 12.01
N GLY A 133 6.89 -8.77 10.87
CA GLY A 133 5.45 -8.94 10.75
C GLY A 133 5.17 -10.22 9.99
N LYS A 134 4.48 -11.18 10.63
CA LYS A 134 4.01 -12.40 10.00
C LYS A 134 2.76 -12.08 9.17
N ALA A 135 2.94 -11.71 7.90
CA ALA A 135 2.03 -12.00 6.78
C ALA A 135 2.48 -11.27 5.50
N SER A 136 3.73 -11.48 5.08
CA SER A 136 4.12 -11.25 3.68
C SER A 136 5.05 -12.38 3.26
N LEU A 137 4.43 -13.55 3.06
CA LEU A 137 5.10 -14.65 2.38
C LEU A 137 5.02 -14.38 0.88
N ARG A 138 6.21 -14.25 0.28
CA ARG A 138 6.55 -14.42 -1.14
C ARG A 138 6.73 -13.12 -1.94
N SER A 139 7.98 -12.65 -1.95
CA SER A 139 8.62 -12.21 -3.21
C SER A 139 9.77 -13.18 -3.51
N ALA A 140 9.46 -14.24 -4.26
CA ALA A 140 10.48 -15.08 -4.85
C ALA A 140 11.05 -14.36 -6.09
N LYS A 141 12.33 -13.99 -5.98
CA LYS A 141 13.26 -13.55 -7.03
C LYS A 141 12.81 -13.73 -8.49
N GLU A 142 12.89 -12.64 -9.25
CA GLU A 142 13.34 -12.65 -10.65
C GLU A 142 14.21 -11.41 -10.95
N ASP A 143 15.42 -11.68 -11.46
CA ASP A 143 16.44 -10.79 -12.02
C ASP A 143 16.94 -9.58 -11.21
N SER A 144 18.14 -9.08 -11.55
CA SER A 144 18.88 -8.03 -10.83
C SER A 144 18.27 -6.63 -11.02
N GLU A 145 16.95 -6.52 -10.92
CA GLU A 145 16.23 -5.26 -11.00
C GLU A 145 16.52 -4.48 -9.71
N THR A 146 17.13 -3.30 -9.89
CA THR A 146 17.35 -2.37 -8.79
C THR A 146 16.14 -1.48 -8.71
N THR A 147 15.45 -1.42 -7.57
CA THR A 147 14.33 -0.51 -7.38
C THR A 147 14.84 0.78 -6.75
N LEU A 148 14.55 1.91 -7.40
CA LEU A 148 14.73 3.24 -6.82
C LEU A 148 13.47 3.62 -6.05
N ASP A 149 13.65 4.01 -4.80
CA ASP A 149 12.59 4.44 -3.89
C ASP A 149 12.59 5.98 -3.74
N VAL A 150 11.40 6.59 -3.93
CA VAL A 150 11.19 8.04 -3.91
C VAL A 150 9.99 8.34 -3.03
N ASP A 151 10.25 8.67 -1.77
CA ASP A 151 9.21 9.00 -0.79
C ASP A 151 8.75 10.45 -0.91
N PHE A 152 7.58 10.72 -0.35
CA PHE A 152 7.03 12.07 -0.22
C PHE A 152 7.00 12.50 1.23
N ASN A 153 7.32 13.76 1.49
CA ASN A 153 6.92 14.35 2.77
C ASN A 153 5.43 14.74 2.76
N THR A 154 4.93 15.18 3.91
CA THR A 154 3.51 15.48 4.12
C THR A 154 2.99 16.76 3.43
N LYS A 155 3.77 17.40 2.54
CA LYS A 155 3.38 18.65 1.84
C LYS A 155 3.02 18.45 0.38
N ILE A 156 3.21 17.25 -0.16
CA ILE A 156 2.74 16.93 -1.51
C ILE A 156 1.23 16.72 -1.45
N GLU A 157 0.51 17.32 -2.40
CA GLU A 157 -0.94 17.22 -2.55
C GLU A 157 -1.27 16.26 -3.72
N PRO A 158 -2.50 15.73 -3.81
CA PRO A 158 -2.95 14.98 -4.98
C PRO A 158 -2.81 15.79 -6.26
N GLY A 159 -2.45 15.12 -7.35
CA GLY A 159 -2.24 15.77 -8.63
C GLY A 159 -1.26 15.01 -9.51
N THR A 160 -0.83 15.62 -10.61
CA THR A 160 0.07 14.98 -11.58
C THR A 160 1.36 15.76 -11.78
N PHE A 161 2.44 15.01 -12.02
CA PHE A 161 3.72 15.55 -12.48
C PHE A 161 4.44 14.50 -13.31
N CYS A 162 5.55 14.85 -13.95
CA CYS A 162 6.44 13.90 -14.60
C CYS A 162 7.85 14.01 -14.02
N TYR A 163 8.67 13.00 -14.23
CA TYR A 163 10.10 13.07 -13.95
C TYR A 163 10.88 12.46 -15.11
N VAL A 164 12.11 12.95 -15.26
CA VAL A 164 13.08 12.44 -16.21
C VAL A 164 14.16 11.73 -15.41
N ILE A 165 14.45 10.48 -15.77
CA ILE A 165 15.45 9.65 -15.10
C ILE A 165 16.53 9.18 -16.06
N CYS A 166 17.78 9.14 -15.60
CA CYS A 166 18.91 8.48 -16.24
C CYS A 166 19.62 7.61 -15.19
N VAL A 167 20.28 6.53 -15.61
CA VAL A 167 21.16 5.75 -14.75
C VAL A 167 22.60 5.91 -15.18
N TYR A 168 23.54 5.70 -14.24
CA TYR A 168 24.96 5.73 -14.52
C TYR A 168 25.71 4.58 -13.84
N ASP A 169 26.83 4.18 -14.45
CA ASP A 169 27.74 3.16 -13.93
C ASP A 169 29.00 3.76 -13.30
N ALA A 170 29.86 2.90 -12.75
CA ALA A 170 31.11 3.30 -12.10
C ALA A 170 32.15 3.90 -13.06
N ASP A 171 32.04 3.64 -14.37
CA ASP A 171 32.93 4.16 -15.40
C ASP A 171 32.47 5.55 -15.92
N GLY A 172 31.32 6.04 -15.42
CA GLY A 172 30.73 7.32 -15.80
C GLY A 172 29.94 7.26 -17.11
N ASN A 173 29.53 6.06 -17.55
CA ASN A 173 28.57 5.92 -18.62
C ASN A 173 27.17 6.29 -18.13
N ILE A 174 26.38 6.93 -18.99
CA ILE A 174 25.06 7.45 -18.63
C ILE A 174 24.06 7.05 -19.71
N SER A 175 22.94 6.47 -19.30
CA SER A 175 21.86 6.03 -20.18
C SER A 175 21.19 7.18 -20.93
N ALA A 176 20.36 6.86 -21.92
CA ALA A 176 19.39 7.85 -22.41
C ALA A 176 18.38 8.22 -21.29
N PRO A 177 17.85 9.46 -21.30
CA PRO A 177 16.79 9.86 -20.38
C PRO A 177 15.47 9.20 -20.76
N GLU A 178 14.76 8.71 -19.75
CA GLU A 178 13.38 8.23 -19.85
C GLU A 178 12.45 9.15 -19.06
N GLU A 179 11.25 9.40 -19.58
CA GLU A 179 10.25 10.28 -18.96
C GLU A 179 9.04 9.45 -18.50
N ILE A 180 8.65 9.61 -17.24
CA ILE A 180 7.50 8.95 -16.62
C ILE A 180 6.61 10.02 -16.02
N CYS A 181 5.30 9.91 -16.22
CA CYS A 181 4.32 10.77 -15.57
C CYS A 181 3.58 9.98 -14.49
N VAL A 182 3.39 10.63 -13.34
CA VAL A 182 2.86 10.05 -12.12
C VAL A 182 1.66 10.85 -11.67
N THR A 183 0.64 10.13 -11.23
CA THR A 183 -0.50 10.65 -10.48
C THR A 183 -0.27 10.36 -9.00
N VAL A 184 -0.30 11.41 -8.18
CA VAL A 184 -0.38 11.31 -6.72
C VAL A 184 -1.84 11.15 -6.36
N GLU A 185 -2.20 9.97 -5.88
CA GLU A 185 -3.58 9.62 -5.59
C GLU A 185 -4.04 10.28 -4.29
N SER A 186 -5.32 10.63 -4.23
CA SER A 186 -5.95 10.99 -2.97
C SER A 186 -6.24 9.74 -2.16
N TRP A 187 -6.20 9.86 -0.84
CA TRP A 187 -6.83 8.86 0.00
C TRP A 187 -8.35 8.87 -0.24
N GLY A 188 -8.95 7.69 -0.39
CA GLY A 188 -10.33 7.49 -0.82
C GLY A 188 -10.45 7.29 -2.33
N GLY A 189 -11.38 8.01 -2.96
CA GLY A 189 -11.53 8.02 -4.42
C GLY A 189 -12.73 7.24 -4.98
N ASN A 190 -13.43 6.45 -4.16
CA ASN A 190 -14.69 5.83 -4.56
C ASN A 190 -15.61 5.57 -3.36
N SER A 191 -16.63 6.41 -3.22
CA SER A 191 -17.61 6.34 -2.14
C SER A 191 -18.38 5.01 -2.07
N ALA A 192 -18.48 4.24 -3.16
CA ALA A 192 -19.15 2.94 -3.16
C ALA A 192 -18.35 1.85 -2.42
N ILE A 193 -17.01 2.00 -2.34
CA ILE A 193 -16.11 1.11 -1.59
C ILE A 193 -16.29 1.30 -0.08
N SER A 194 -16.63 2.51 0.36
CA SER A 194 -16.74 2.81 1.80
C SER A 194 -17.82 1.96 2.49
N GLY A 195 -17.51 1.51 3.71
CA GLY A 195 -18.38 0.70 4.55
C GLY A 195 -17.61 -0.32 5.40
N THR A 196 -18.37 -1.15 6.11
CA THR A 196 -17.86 -2.29 6.87
C THR A 196 -17.99 -3.56 6.04
N TRP A 197 -16.89 -4.27 5.92
CA TRP A 197 -16.72 -5.44 5.06
C TRP A 197 -16.27 -6.62 5.92
N ASN A 198 -17.10 -7.66 5.96
CA ASN A 198 -16.75 -8.93 6.60
C ASN A 198 -15.99 -9.78 5.59
N ILE A 199 -14.75 -10.14 5.91
CA ILE A 199 -14.00 -11.10 5.12
C ILE A 199 -14.69 -12.47 5.23
N LYS A 200 -14.81 -13.19 4.11
CA LYS A 200 -15.45 -14.50 4.04
C LYS A 200 -14.48 -15.61 3.74
N LYS A 201 -13.48 -15.34 2.90
CA LYS A 201 -12.44 -16.30 2.55
C LYS A 201 -11.26 -15.62 1.87
N TYR A 202 -10.14 -16.31 1.93
CA TYR A 202 -8.94 -16.07 1.14
C TYR A 202 -8.76 -17.20 0.14
N VAL A 203 -8.28 -16.86 -1.05
CA VAL A 203 -7.89 -17.83 -2.08
C VAL A 203 -6.48 -17.48 -2.54
N ASP A 204 -5.51 -18.30 -2.14
CA ASP A 204 -4.11 -18.21 -2.57
C ASP A 204 -3.88 -19.24 -3.67
N THR A 205 -3.28 -18.82 -4.79
CA THR A 205 -2.78 -19.73 -5.82
C THR A 205 -1.29 -19.52 -5.98
N TYR A 206 -0.51 -20.59 -5.81
CA TYR A 206 0.94 -20.59 -5.90
C TYR A 206 1.44 -21.87 -6.58
N ASP A 207 2.34 -21.74 -7.56
CA ASP A 207 2.87 -22.86 -8.36
C ASP A 207 1.75 -23.78 -8.94
N GLY A 208 0.63 -23.16 -9.33
CA GLY A 208 -0.56 -23.85 -9.86
C GLY A 208 -1.41 -24.58 -8.82
N GLU A 209 -1.06 -24.53 -7.53
CA GLU A 209 -1.86 -25.06 -6.43
C GLU A 209 -2.70 -23.96 -5.80
N THR A 210 -4.01 -24.18 -5.69
CA THR A 210 -4.94 -23.25 -5.04
C THR A 210 -5.32 -23.74 -3.66
N LYS A 211 -5.11 -22.91 -2.64
CA LYS A 211 -5.62 -23.08 -1.28
C LYS A 211 -6.77 -22.09 -1.03
N THR A 212 -7.76 -22.52 -0.27
CA THR A 212 -8.87 -21.66 0.15
C THR A 212 -9.03 -21.78 1.65
N GLU A 213 -8.96 -20.65 2.33
CA GLU A 213 -9.25 -20.51 3.74
C GLU A 213 -10.60 -19.81 3.90
N VAL A 214 -11.53 -20.42 4.63
CA VAL A 214 -12.87 -19.87 4.87
C VAL A 214 -12.95 -19.39 6.31
N ILE A 215 -13.39 -18.14 6.50
CA ILE A 215 -13.54 -17.54 7.83
C ILE A 215 -14.57 -18.35 8.64
N GLY A 216 -14.19 -18.70 9.86
CA GLY A 216 -14.97 -19.54 10.78
C GLY A 216 -14.86 -21.05 10.54
N GLU A 217 -14.08 -21.49 9.55
CA GLU A 217 -13.74 -22.91 9.37
C GLU A 217 -12.37 -23.23 9.95
N LYS A 218 -12.22 -24.46 10.48
CA LYS A 218 -10.98 -24.95 11.07
C LYS A 218 -10.09 -25.52 9.97
N ASN A 219 -8.94 -24.90 9.74
CA ASN A 219 -7.92 -25.37 8.81
C ASN A 219 -6.87 -26.16 9.59
N CYS A 220 -6.53 -27.36 9.13
CA CYS A 220 -5.59 -28.23 9.82
C CYS A 220 -4.50 -28.71 8.86
N ASP A 221 -3.25 -28.65 9.33
CA ASP A 221 -2.10 -29.20 8.64
C ASP A 221 -1.53 -30.40 9.42
N ASP A 222 -1.37 -31.51 8.71
CA ASP A 222 -0.76 -32.72 9.24
C ASP A 222 0.74 -32.75 8.91
N TYR A 223 1.56 -33.02 9.91
CA TYR A 223 2.99 -33.26 9.71
C TYR A 223 3.51 -34.37 10.63
N SER A 224 4.74 -34.84 10.37
CA SER A 224 5.35 -35.86 11.19
C SER A 224 6.49 -35.30 12.03
N ARG A 225 6.50 -35.66 13.32
CA ARG A 225 7.49 -35.19 14.28
C ARG A 225 8.19 -36.35 14.96
N TYR A 226 9.52 -36.29 15.02
CA TYR A 226 10.32 -37.30 15.70
C TYR A 226 10.26 -37.10 17.22
N CYS A 227 9.95 -38.17 17.96
CA CYS A 227 10.06 -38.19 19.40
C CYS A 227 11.31 -38.95 19.85
N SER A 228 12.11 -38.33 20.73
CA SER A 228 13.36 -38.92 21.21
C SER A 228 13.19 -39.94 22.33
N VAL A 229 12.07 -39.91 23.07
CA VAL A 229 11.86 -40.79 24.23
C VAL A 229 11.52 -42.22 23.81
N ASP A 230 10.74 -42.40 22.74
CA ASP A 230 10.40 -43.72 22.20
C ASP A 230 11.02 -44.03 20.82
N GLU A 231 11.85 -43.12 20.31
CA GLU A 231 12.55 -43.21 19.03
C GLU A 231 11.62 -43.38 17.80
N THR A 232 10.39 -42.88 17.86
CA THR A 232 9.41 -42.98 16.77
C THR A 232 8.97 -41.63 16.19
N TYR A 233 8.45 -41.65 14.97
CA TYR A 233 7.75 -40.52 14.37
C TYR A 233 6.26 -40.56 14.74
N LYS A 234 5.74 -39.42 15.23
CA LYS A 234 4.33 -39.19 15.52
C LYS A 234 3.69 -38.35 14.41
N SER A 235 2.41 -38.58 14.16
CA SER A 235 1.59 -37.73 13.29
C SER A 235 0.99 -36.64 14.17
N ILE A 236 1.27 -35.39 13.84
CA ILE A 236 0.78 -34.21 14.54
C ILE A 236 -0.17 -33.48 13.58
N THR A 237 -1.27 -32.97 14.13
CA THR A 237 -2.24 -32.16 13.41
C THR A 237 -2.33 -30.84 14.14
N GLU A 238 -1.83 -29.77 13.54
CA GLU A 238 -1.99 -28.42 14.07
C GLU A 238 -3.08 -27.72 13.28
N CYS A 239 -3.87 -26.91 13.94
CA CYS A 239 -5.02 -26.29 13.32
C CYS A 239 -5.13 -24.82 13.71
N GLU A 240 -5.71 -24.04 12.81
CA GLU A 240 -6.06 -22.65 13.02
C GLU A 240 -7.53 -22.43 12.68
N THR A 241 -8.16 -21.45 13.32
CA THR A 241 -9.51 -20.99 12.97
C THR A 241 -9.53 -19.47 13.09
N LEU A 242 -9.71 -18.78 11.97
CA LEU A 242 -9.95 -17.35 11.94
C LEU A 242 -11.45 -17.10 12.14
N ASP A 243 -11.86 -16.77 13.37
CA ASP A 243 -13.28 -16.65 13.76
C ASP A 243 -13.98 -15.47 13.08
N SER A 244 -13.26 -14.35 12.93
CA SER A 244 -13.77 -13.16 12.25
C SER A 244 -12.63 -12.30 11.74
N ALA A 245 -12.86 -11.66 10.59
CA ALA A 245 -12.02 -10.57 10.10
C ALA A 245 -12.90 -9.52 9.43
N ILE A 246 -12.71 -8.26 9.84
CA ILE A 246 -13.52 -7.11 9.44
C ILE A 246 -12.59 -6.02 8.91
N LEU A 247 -12.96 -5.43 7.78
CA LEU A 247 -12.31 -4.28 7.18
C LEU A 247 -13.30 -3.11 7.11
N ILE A 248 -12.92 -1.95 7.64
CA ILE A 248 -13.72 -0.73 7.61
C ILE A 248 -13.00 0.28 6.73
N LEU A 249 -13.63 0.69 5.63
CA LEU A 249 -13.13 1.70 4.71
C LEU A 249 -13.97 2.97 4.84
N ASN A 250 -13.37 4.05 5.36
CA ASN A 250 -14.05 5.31 5.56
C ASN A 250 -13.98 6.18 4.29
N ALA A 251 -15.00 7.01 4.07
CA ALA A 251 -15.08 7.89 2.90
C ALA A 251 -14.01 9.00 2.85
N ASP A 252 -13.28 9.23 3.94
CA ASP A 252 -12.15 10.15 4.02
C ASP A 252 -10.80 9.49 3.66
N GLY A 253 -10.83 8.23 3.22
CA GLY A 253 -9.63 7.50 2.85
C GLY A 253 -8.86 6.90 4.01
N THR A 254 -9.40 6.92 5.24
CA THR A 254 -8.87 6.14 6.35
C THR A 254 -9.45 4.72 6.36
N TYR A 255 -8.71 3.76 6.91
CA TYR A 255 -9.24 2.43 7.19
C TYR A 255 -8.88 1.95 8.59
N SER A 256 -9.63 0.96 9.05
CA SER A 256 -9.26 0.11 10.18
C SER A 256 -9.66 -1.33 9.90
N THR A 257 -8.93 -2.29 10.46
CA THR A 257 -9.27 -3.71 10.39
C THR A 257 -9.13 -4.34 11.77
N GLU A 258 -9.94 -5.36 12.03
CA GLU A 258 -9.78 -6.26 13.17
C GLU A 258 -9.92 -7.70 12.71
N SER A 259 -9.12 -8.60 13.26
CA SER A 259 -9.27 -10.04 13.09
C SER A 259 -8.95 -10.76 14.39
N LYS A 260 -9.57 -11.93 14.58
CA LYS A 260 -9.32 -12.78 15.74
C LYS A 260 -9.55 -14.24 15.40
N GLY A 261 -8.80 -15.09 16.05
CA GLY A 261 -8.90 -16.52 15.87
C GLY A 261 -8.25 -17.30 17.00
N ILE A 262 -8.18 -18.60 16.78
CA ILE A 262 -7.63 -19.57 17.73
C ILE A 262 -6.68 -20.48 16.96
N ASP A 263 -5.48 -20.65 17.50
CA ASP A 263 -4.53 -21.67 17.07
C ASP A 263 -4.51 -22.84 18.05
N GLU A 264 -4.52 -24.06 17.54
CA GLU A 264 -4.33 -25.30 18.27
C GLU A 264 -2.96 -25.90 17.89
N PHE A 265 -1.96 -25.68 18.73
CA PHE A 265 -0.59 -26.17 18.52
C PHE A 265 -0.25 -27.35 19.42
N LEU A 266 0.72 -28.17 18.99
CA LEU A 266 1.29 -29.21 19.82
C LEU A 266 1.81 -28.62 21.14
N ASP A 267 1.45 -29.25 22.26
CA ASP A 267 2.07 -28.97 23.55
C ASP A 267 3.49 -29.55 23.57
N GLU A 268 4.43 -28.72 23.13
CA GLU A 268 5.86 -29.05 23.02
C GLU A 268 6.45 -29.58 24.33
N ASP A 269 6.06 -28.99 25.46
CA ASP A 269 6.61 -29.38 26.77
C ASP A 269 6.21 -30.82 27.11
N ILE A 270 4.95 -31.19 26.84
CA ILE A 270 4.45 -32.56 27.05
C ILE A 270 5.09 -33.50 26.03
N PHE A 271 5.11 -33.11 24.75
CA PHE A 271 5.59 -33.98 23.68
C PHE A 271 7.07 -34.35 23.84
N VAL A 272 7.93 -33.38 24.18
CA VAL A 272 9.37 -33.59 24.36
C VAL A 272 9.64 -34.53 25.55
N ASP A 273 8.85 -34.43 26.62
CA ASP A 273 9.06 -35.19 27.85
C ASP A 273 8.45 -36.61 27.80
N THR A 274 7.34 -36.81 27.09
CA THR A 274 6.59 -38.09 27.16
C THR A 274 6.27 -38.74 25.81
N CYS A 275 6.49 -38.06 24.68
CA CYS A 275 5.93 -38.42 23.37
C CYS A 275 4.39 -38.44 23.30
N ASP A 276 3.68 -37.97 24.33
CA ASP A 276 2.22 -37.87 24.26
C ASP A 276 1.82 -36.67 23.42
N ILE A 277 0.83 -36.89 22.55
CA ILE A 277 0.27 -35.83 21.72
C ILE A 277 -0.82 -35.15 22.54
N SER A 278 -0.56 -33.89 22.88
CA SER A 278 -1.50 -32.99 23.52
C SER A 278 -1.42 -31.64 22.83
N TYR A 279 -2.49 -30.85 22.88
CA TYR A 279 -2.56 -29.56 22.20
C TYR A 279 -2.88 -28.44 23.18
N LYS A 280 -2.34 -27.25 22.89
CA LYS A 280 -2.66 -25.99 23.57
C LYS A 280 -3.36 -25.08 22.58
N GLU A 281 -4.47 -24.51 23.02
CA GLU A 281 -5.18 -23.47 22.29
C GLU A 281 -4.64 -22.09 22.68
N TYR A 282 -4.47 -21.23 21.69
CA TYR A 282 -4.03 -19.87 21.86
C TYR A 282 -4.92 -18.94 21.06
N ASP A 283 -5.57 -17.99 21.74
CA ASP A 283 -6.21 -16.88 21.07
C ASP A 283 -5.16 -16.01 20.41
N TYR A 284 -5.47 -15.54 19.20
CA TYR A 284 -4.74 -14.49 18.52
C TYR A 284 -5.67 -13.40 18.01
N GLY A 285 -5.13 -12.21 17.83
CA GLY A 285 -5.86 -11.07 17.29
C GLY A 285 -4.94 -10.10 16.57
N TYR A 286 -5.50 -9.43 15.57
CA TYR A 286 -4.85 -8.41 14.78
C TYR A 286 -5.75 -7.18 14.69
N GLU A 287 -5.22 -6.01 14.97
CA GLU A 287 -5.87 -4.73 14.71
C GLU A 287 -4.92 -3.86 13.89
N SER A 288 -5.41 -3.18 12.87
CA SER A 288 -4.57 -2.29 12.07
C SER A 288 -5.34 -1.05 11.58
N GLU A 289 -4.63 0.07 11.46
CA GLU A 289 -5.12 1.39 11.07
C GLU A 289 -4.21 1.99 10.00
N GLY A 290 -4.82 2.66 9.02
CA GLY A 290 -4.06 3.42 8.02
C GLY A 290 -4.94 4.09 6.98
N ASN A 291 -4.50 4.08 5.73
CA ASN A 291 -5.19 4.74 4.62
C ASN A 291 -5.43 3.80 3.43
N TRP A 292 -6.37 4.18 2.58
CA TRP A 292 -6.66 3.49 1.32
C TRP A 292 -6.85 4.48 0.18
N ALA A 293 -6.46 4.09 -1.04
CA ALA A 293 -6.64 4.86 -2.27
C ALA A 293 -7.23 3.97 -3.37
N TYR A 294 -8.08 4.54 -4.22
CA TYR A 294 -8.68 3.86 -5.36
C TYR A 294 -8.35 4.56 -6.67
N VAL A 295 -7.73 3.82 -7.59
CA VAL A 295 -7.37 4.32 -8.93
C VAL A 295 -8.45 3.90 -9.92
N ALA A 296 -9.25 4.87 -10.37
CA ALA A 296 -10.41 4.60 -11.21
C ALA A 296 -10.07 3.98 -12.59
N GLU A 297 -8.93 4.37 -13.17
CA GLU A 297 -8.49 3.90 -14.49
C GLU A 297 -8.19 2.40 -14.51
N THR A 298 -7.50 1.91 -13.46
CA THR A 298 -7.08 0.51 -13.35
C THR A 298 -8.00 -0.32 -12.46
N LYS A 299 -8.98 0.32 -11.80
CA LYS A 299 -9.84 -0.26 -10.76
C LYS A 299 -9.03 -0.92 -9.63
N ARG A 300 -7.88 -0.34 -9.30
CA ARG A 300 -6.99 -0.85 -8.25
C ARG A 300 -7.32 -0.17 -6.93
N LEU A 301 -7.39 -0.96 -5.86
CA LEU A 301 -7.51 -0.51 -4.48
C LEU A 301 -6.20 -0.84 -3.77
N THR A 302 -5.59 0.17 -3.17
CA THR A 302 -4.38 0.03 -2.38
C THR A 302 -4.68 0.44 -0.95
N ILE A 303 -4.30 -0.40 0.02
CA ILE A 303 -4.51 -0.20 1.46
C ILE A 303 -3.14 -0.26 2.12
N VAL A 304 -2.77 0.81 2.83
CA VAL A 304 -1.47 1.00 3.47
C VAL A 304 -1.67 1.20 4.95
N GLU A 305 -1.04 0.36 5.75
CA GLU A 305 -1.08 0.39 7.20
C GLU A 305 0.04 1.24 7.80
N TYR A 306 -0.29 1.98 8.85
CA TYR A 306 0.67 2.81 9.59
C TYR A 306 0.74 2.46 11.06
N LYS A 307 -0.17 1.62 11.54
CA LYS A 307 -0.18 1.16 12.92
C LYS A 307 -0.90 -0.16 12.98
N TYR A 308 -0.28 -1.14 13.63
CA TYR A 308 -0.91 -2.42 13.88
C TYR A 308 -0.65 -2.87 15.31
N THR A 309 -1.50 -3.76 15.79
CA THR A 309 -1.43 -4.39 17.11
C THR A 309 -1.71 -5.87 16.96
N GLU A 310 -0.71 -6.69 17.32
CA GLU A 310 -0.81 -8.14 17.36
C GLU A 310 -1.01 -8.57 18.81
N THR A 311 -1.99 -9.44 19.06
CA THR A 311 -2.09 -10.18 20.31
C THR A 311 -1.91 -11.65 20.02
N TYR A 312 -0.92 -12.29 20.68
CA TYR A 312 -0.62 -13.69 20.50
C TYR A 312 -0.23 -14.31 21.84
N ARG A 313 -0.89 -15.41 22.24
CA ARG A 313 -0.64 -16.10 23.53
C ARG A 313 -0.76 -15.18 24.76
N GLY A 314 -1.63 -14.18 24.68
CA GLY A 314 -1.85 -13.19 25.75
C GLY A 314 -0.78 -12.10 25.84
N GLU A 315 0.20 -12.09 24.94
CA GLU A 315 1.15 -10.99 24.76
C GLU A 315 0.63 -10.06 23.66
N THR A 316 0.79 -8.75 23.84
CA THR A 316 0.36 -7.74 22.87
C THR A 316 1.54 -6.88 22.46
N GLU A 317 1.75 -6.72 21.17
CA GLU A 317 2.76 -5.85 20.56
C GLU A 317 2.06 -4.83 19.66
N THR A 318 2.51 -3.58 19.70
CA THR A 318 1.99 -2.49 18.86
C THR A 318 3.16 -1.83 18.16
N GLU A 319 3.05 -1.68 16.84
CA GLU A 319 3.98 -0.91 16.03
C GLU A 319 3.29 0.31 15.42
N THR A 320 4.03 1.38 15.20
CA THR A 320 3.58 2.58 14.50
C THR A 320 4.67 3.03 13.56
N LEU A 321 4.31 3.15 12.30
CA LEU A 321 5.15 3.48 11.16
C LEU A 321 5.02 4.96 10.85
N ASN A 322 6.12 5.61 10.46
CA ASN A 322 6.06 7.00 9.99
C ASN A 322 5.60 7.05 8.52
N ALA A 323 5.33 8.26 8.01
CA ALA A 323 5.12 8.45 6.58
C ALA A 323 6.39 8.05 5.80
N GLY A 324 6.23 7.33 4.70
CA GLY A 324 7.29 6.69 3.93
C GLY A 324 7.74 5.34 4.50
N GLU A 325 7.11 4.88 5.59
CA GLU A 325 7.38 3.58 6.20
C GLU A 325 6.11 2.72 6.24
N GLY A 326 5.03 3.12 5.56
CA GLY A 326 3.77 2.40 5.56
C GLY A 326 3.90 1.01 4.94
N GLU A 327 3.20 0.04 5.51
CA GLU A 327 3.21 -1.33 4.99
C GLU A 327 1.97 -1.60 4.14
N LEU A 328 2.18 -2.31 3.03
CA LEU A 328 1.11 -2.65 2.10
C LEU A 328 0.27 -3.79 2.67
N MET A 329 -0.99 -3.51 3.01
CA MET A 329 -1.92 -4.52 3.48
C MET A 329 -2.60 -5.24 2.31
N PHE A 330 -3.09 -4.46 1.32
CA PHE A 330 -3.68 -4.99 0.10
C PHE A 330 -3.34 -4.08 -1.09
N ASP A 331 -3.09 -4.65 -2.26
CA ASP A 331 -2.92 -3.90 -3.51
C ASP A 331 -3.38 -4.69 -4.73
N GLY A 332 -4.65 -4.54 -5.08
CA GLY A 332 -5.29 -5.40 -6.06
C GLY A 332 -6.35 -4.72 -6.90
N ILE A 333 -6.64 -5.34 -8.05
CA ILE A 333 -7.81 -4.96 -8.86
C ILE A 333 -9.07 -5.41 -8.12
N ILE A 334 -10.09 -4.57 -8.10
CA ILE A 334 -11.33 -4.87 -7.39
C ILE A 334 -12.51 -5.16 -8.31
N ASP A 335 -13.39 -6.04 -7.82
CA ASP A 335 -14.76 -6.20 -8.30
C ASP A 335 -15.73 -5.82 -7.18
N LEU A 336 -16.65 -4.89 -7.48
CA LEU A 336 -17.61 -4.33 -6.52
C LEU A 336 -19.02 -4.35 -7.11
N ASP A 337 -19.99 -4.90 -6.36
CA ASP A 337 -21.42 -4.90 -6.75
C ASP A 337 -22.36 -4.24 -5.71
N GLY A 338 -21.76 -3.59 -4.71
CA GLY A 338 -22.45 -2.92 -3.61
C GLY A 338 -22.76 -3.81 -2.39
N LYS A 339 -22.69 -5.15 -2.54
CA LYS A 339 -22.80 -6.11 -1.43
C LYS A 339 -21.56 -6.97 -1.27
N SER A 340 -20.84 -7.20 -2.35
CA SER A 340 -19.59 -7.92 -2.41
C SER A 340 -18.49 -6.97 -2.83
N LEU A 341 -17.33 -7.11 -2.18
CA LEU A 341 -16.05 -6.60 -2.63
C LEU A 341 -15.13 -7.81 -2.82
N ILE A 342 -14.39 -7.83 -3.91
CA ILE A 342 -13.34 -8.80 -4.16
C ILE A 342 -12.09 -8.00 -4.47
N ILE A 343 -10.98 -8.30 -3.78
CA ILE A 343 -9.66 -7.74 -4.09
C ILE A 343 -8.83 -8.88 -4.68
N ASN A 344 -8.24 -8.67 -5.86
CA ASN A 344 -7.42 -9.64 -6.57
C ASN A 344 -6.01 -9.06 -6.79
N GLU A 345 -5.04 -9.65 -6.12
CA GLU A 345 -3.62 -9.34 -6.24
C GLU A 345 -2.95 -10.38 -7.14
N ASP A 346 -2.19 -9.90 -8.13
CA ASP A 346 -1.42 -10.71 -9.07
C ASP A 346 0.06 -10.40 -8.85
N PHE A 347 0.80 -11.40 -8.35
CA PHE A 347 2.23 -11.29 -8.09
C PHE A 347 3.07 -11.71 -9.30
N GLY A 348 2.44 -12.02 -10.42
CA GLY A 348 3.07 -12.55 -11.62
C GLY A 348 3.29 -14.06 -11.54
N GLN A 349 3.79 -14.63 -12.64
CA GLN A 349 4.11 -16.07 -12.76
C GLN A 349 2.94 -17.04 -12.41
N GLY A 350 1.70 -16.55 -12.40
CA GLY A 350 0.52 -17.33 -12.03
C GLY A 350 0.24 -17.38 -10.52
N GLU A 351 0.95 -16.57 -9.73
CA GLU A 351 0.71 -16.39 -8.30
C GLU A 351 -0.37 -15.33 -8.07
N THR A 352 -1.44 -15.68 -7.37
CA THR A 352 -2.55 -14.75 -7.12
C THR A 352 -3.08 -14.89 -5.70
N TYR A 353 -3.46 -13.78 -5.10
CA TYR A 353 -4.15 -13.74 -3.81
C TYR A 353 -5.47 -13.00 -3.94
N VAL A 354 -6.58 -13.68 -3.62
CA VAL A 354 -7.93 -13.14 -3.79
C VAL A 354 -8.66 -13.15 -2.45
N VAL A 355 -9.15 -11.98 -2.06
CA VAL A 355 -9.90 -11.79 -0.81
C VAL A 355 -11.35 -11.48 -1.11
N TYR A 356 -12.26 -12.19 -0.46
CA TYR A 356 -13.71 -12.04 -0.65
C TYR A 356 -14.35 -11.41 0.57
N PHE A 357 -15.10 -10.35 0.34
CA PHE A 357 -15.78 -9.58 1.37
C PHE A 357 -17.29 -9.52 1.13
N GLU A 358 -18.08 -9.52 2.21
CA GLU A 358 -19.49 -9.11 2.17
C GLU A 358 -19.72 -7.90 3.05
N LYS A 359 -20.50 -6.96 2.53
CA LYS A 359 -20.89 -5.76 3.26
C LYS A 359 -21.81 -6.12 4.44
N GLU A 360 -21.60 -5.47 5.58
CA GLU A 360 -22.46 -5.61 6.77
C GLU A 360 -23.91 -5.12 6.53
#